data_AF-A0AAE4C698-F1
#
_entry.id   AF-A0AAE4C698-F1
#
_cell.length_a   1.000
_cell.length_b   1.000
_cell.length_c   1.000
_cell.angle_alpha   90.00
_cell.angle_beta   90.00
_cell.angle_gamma   90.00
#
_symmetry.space_group_name_H-M   'P 1'
#
loop_
_entity.id
_entity.type
_entity.pdbx_description
1 polymer ?
#
loop_
_entity_poly.entity_id
_entity_poly.type
_entity_poly.pdbx_seq_one_letter_code
_entity_poly.pdbx_strand_id
1 'polypeptide(L)'
;MKPVYLLLIFVFCSSAAQKVLPLDTLKLKEAKDMLADDYGNLYIYKSKDFSFTKYDSLGKQLGKMMLTVPYKVQNVQNPLNVPLFSENAQEMKFVDQNMNEIQRIDFKQKFGFIRMAYAEDLQQLWLLDDSTKRLIQYNFRNDTTINSYPFDISFEDLTDMLVYENKIYILTRNHIRIYTPKFEKIFEAPLVNGKRFRRENDTILVITNNSILKYSPEKGMTTVFEDPEAQIVDKNILSYFEINGNKLYLYSLEKVKKPKQEKQPESQPEIIQESTGKPTENSEKKPDETQPEGKSDHTLEKLVEDVREVQTEGVERLTN
;
A
#
# COMPACT_ATOMS: atom_id res chain seq x y z
N MET A 1 -6.76 -36.04 -39.90
CA MET A 1 -5.46 -35.46 -39.45
C MET A 1 -5.38 -33.93 -39.49
N LYS A 2 -6.01 -33.21 -40.45
CA LYS A 2 -5.80 -31.75 -40.59
C LYS A 2 -6.31 -30.80 -39.47
N PRO A 3 -7.43 -31.03 -38.74
CA PRO A 3 -7.94 -30.02 -37.79
C PRO A 3 -7.16 -29.93 -36.47
N VAL A 4 -6.47 -30.99 -36.05
CA VAL A 4 -5.76 -31.05 -34.75
C VAL A 4 -4.60 -30.05 -34.69
N TYR A 5 -3.90 -29.84 -35.80
CA TYR A 5 -2.79 -28.88 -35.88
C TYR A 5 -3.24 -27.43 -35.69
N LEU A 6 -4.45 -27.06 -36.15
CA LEU A 6 -5.01 -25.71 -35.94
C LEU A 6 -5.30 -25.45 -34.45
N LEU A 7 -5.76 -26.47 -33.73
CA LEU A 7 -6.09 -26.36 -32.30
C LEU A 7 -4.81 -26.19 -31.45
N LEU A 8 -3.71 -26.89 -31.80
CA LEU A 8 -2.40 -26.72 -31.16
C LEU A 8 -1.79 -25.31 -31.33
N ILE A 9 -2.03 -24.65 -32.46
CA ILE A 9 -1.49 -23.29 -32.72
C ILE A 9 -2.09 -22.26 -31.76
N PHE A 10 -3.40 -22.33 -31.48
CA PHE A 10 -4.06 -21.38 -30.57
C PHE A 10 -3.64 -21.51 -29.10
N VAL A 11 -3.20 -22.70 -28.66
CA VAL A 11 -2.73 -22.92 -27.29
C VAL A 11 -1.45 -22.14 -26.99
N PHE A 12 -0.51 -22.06 -27.95
CA PHE A 12 0.76 -21.36 -27.75
C PHE A 12 0.63 -19.82 -27.65
N CYS A 13 -0.36 -19.22 -28.32
CA CYS A 13 -0.56 -17.76 -28.28
C CYS A 13 -1.08 -17.23 -26.93
N SER A 14 -1.58 -18.10 -26.05
CA SER A 14 -2.23 -17.70 -24.79
C SER A 14 -1.23 -17.45 -23.63
N SER A 15 0.04 -17.84 -23.79
CA SER A 15 1.00 -17.93 -22.67
C SER A 15 1.79 -16.64 -22.36
N ALA A 16 1.74 -15.63 -23.23
CA ALA A 16 2.53 -14.40 -23.11
C ALA A 16 1.93 -13.36 -22.12
N ALA A 17 1.62 -13.79 -20.89
CA ALA A 17 0.97 -12.97 -19.88
C ALA A 17 1.94 -12.05 -19.10
N GLN A 18 3.19 -12.49 -18.89
CA GLN A 18 4.24 -11.75 -18.17
C GLN A 18 5.25 -11.14 -19.15
N LYS A 19 5.54 -9.84 -19.00
CA LYS A 19 6.71 -9.22 -19.63
C LYS A 19 7.86 -9.18 -18.62
N VAL A 20 8.85 -10.07 -18.78
CA VAL A 20 10.14 -9.92 -18.11
C VAL A 20 10.87 -8.76 -18.79
N LEU A 21 11.14 -7.69 -18.05
CA LEU A 21 11.96 -6.58 -18.56
C LEU A 21 13.44 -6.99 -18.46
N PRO A 22 14.24 -6.85 -19.54
CA PRO A 22 15.64 -7.28 -19.57
C PRO A 22 16.55 -6.31 -18.80
N LEU A 23 16.44 -6.38 -17.47
CA LEU A 23 17.03 -5.43 -16.52
C LEU A 23 18.29 -5.96 -15.85
N ASP A 24 19.04 -6.84 -16.52
CA ASP A 24 20.33 -7.36 -16.04
C ASP A 24 21.40 -6.25 -15.86
N THR A 25 21.16 -5.06 -16.44
CA THR A 25 21.93 -3.83 -16.17
C THR A 25 21.62 -3.22 -14.79
N LEU A 26 20.43 -3.43 -14.26
CA LEU A 26 20.07 -3.04 -12.90
C LEU A 26 20.75 -4.00 -11.92
N LYS A 27 21.68 -3.47 -11.13
CA LYS A 27 22.30 -4.15 -9.99
C LYS A 27 21.31 -4.23 -8.81
N LEU A 28 20.20 -4.94 -9.01
CA LEU A 28 19.06 -5.07 -8.09
C LEU A 28 19.42 -5.80 -6.78
N LYS A 29 20.43 -6.68 -6.80
CA LYS A 29 20.99 -7.35 -5.61
C LYS A 29 21.45 -6.40 -4.47
N GLU A 30 21.57 -5.10 -4.74
CA GLU A 30 21.90 -4.08 -3.72
C GLU A 30 20.76 -3.07 -3.46
N ALA A 31 19.58 -3.26 -4.07
CA ALA A 31 18.41 -2.42 -3.83
C ALA A 31 17.85 -2.73 -2.43
N LYS A 32 17.74 -1.71 -1.57
CA LYS A 32 16.92 -1.79 -0.35
C LYS A 32 15.46 -1.52 -0.69
N ASP A 33 15.23 -0.62 -1.65
CA ASP A 33 13.90 -0.29 -2.10
C ASP A 33 13.80 -0.03 -3.60
N MET A 34 12.60 -0.27 -4.11
CA MET A 34 12.13 0.09 -5.43
C MET A 34 10.76 0.75 -5.26
N LEU A 35 10.55 1.86 -5.94
CA LEU A 35 9.26 2.55 -6.05
C LEU A 35 8.95 2.83 -7.52
N ALA A 36 7.68 2.79 -7.91
CA ALA A 36 7.22 3.10 -9.26
C ALA A 36 6.36 4.38 -9.28
N ASP A 37 6.67 5.30 -10.19
CA ASP A 37 5.80 6.46 -10.45
C ASP A 37 4.66 6.08 -11.41
N ASP A 38 3.64 6.94 -11.45
CA ASP A 38 2.44 6.69 -12.25
C ASP A 38 2.66 6.96 -13.77
N TYR A 39 3.88 7.36 -14.17
CA TYR A 39 4.36 7.41 -15.56
C TYR A 39 5.14 6.14 -15.97
N GLY A 40 5.39 5.21 -15.04
CA GLY A 40 6.10 3.96 -15.29
C GLY A 40 7.62 4.04 -15.15
N ASN A 41 8.16 5.12 -14.57
CA ASN A 41 9.58 5.18 -14.19
C ASN A 41 9.81 4.40 -12.89
N LEU A 42 11.01 3.83 -12.78
CA LEU A 42 11.44 3.01 -11.65
C LEU A 42 12.50 3.76 -10.85
N TYR A 43 12.26 3.88 -9.56
CA TYR A 43 13.11 4.59 -8.60
C TYR A 43 13.72 3.58 -7.63
N ILE A 44 15.05 3.47 -7.62
CA ILE A 44 15.77 2.48 -6.80
C ILE A 44 16.64 3.20 -5.77
N TYR A 45 16.47 2.83 -4.50
CA TYR A 45 17.29 3.30 -3.40
C TYR A 45 18.23 2.20 -2.88
N LYS A 46 19.52 2.53 -2.83
CA LYS A 46 20.59 1.65 -2.33
C LYS A 46 21.14 2.19 -1.02
N SER A 47 20.95 1.45 0.07
CA SER A 47 21.49 1.83 1.39
C SER A 47 23.00 1.61 1.56
N LYS A 48 23.70 1.13 0.51
CA LYS A 48 25.14 0.85 0.53
C LYS A 48 26.00 2.02 0.04
N ASP A 49 25.56 2.74 -0.99
CA ASP A 49 26.19 3.96 -1.51
C ASP A 49 25.30 5.20 -1.37
N PHE A 50 24.18 5.07 -0.62
CA PHE A 50 23.09 6.06 -0.49
C PHE A 50 22.61 6.64 -1.83
N SER A 51 22.69 5.86 -2.90
CA SER A 51 22.21 6.32 -4.19
C SER A 51 20.70 6.18 -4.33
N PHE A 52 20.11 7.22 -4.93
CA PHE A 52 18.73 7.22 -5.38
C PHE A 52 18.74 7.42 -6.90
N THR A 53 18.31 6.39 -7.63
CA THR A 53 18.51 6.30 -9.09
C THR A 53 17.18 6.08 -9.81
N LYS A 54 16.91 6.89 -10.83
CA LYS A 54 15.70 6.81 -11.67
C LYS A 54 16.02 6.15 -13.00
N TYR A 55 15.14 5.24 -13.43
CA TYR A 55 15.20 4.53 -14.70
C TYR A 55 13.85 4.64 -15.42
N ASP A 56 13.85 4.56 -16.75
CA ASP A 56 12.61 4.41 -17.53
C ASP A 56 12.07 2.97 -17.48
N SER A 57 10.90 2.75 -18.07
CA SER A 57 10.26 1.43 -18.18
C SER A 57 11.03 0.40 -19.04
N LEU A 58 12.15 0.80 -19.66
CA LEU A 58 13.06 -0.06 -20.44
C LEU A 58 14.39 -0.31 -19.72
N GLY A 59 14.62 0.29 -18.54
CA GLY A 59 15.84 0.15 -17.75
C GLY A 59 16.95 1.14 -18.06
N LYS A 60 16.72 2.12 -18.93
CA LYS A 60 17.70 3.18 -19.19
C LYS A 60 17.74 4.10 -17.97
N GLN A 61 18.93 4.35 -17.44
CA GLN A 61 19.10 5.32 -16.36
C GLN A 61 18.78 6.73 -16.86
N LEU A 62 17.83 7.40 -16.19
CA LEU A 62 17.43 8.78 -16.47
C LEU A 62 18.17 9.78 -15.58
N GLY A 63 18.44 9.42 -14.33
CA GLY A 63 19.17 10.28 -13.39
C GLY A 63 19.64 9.52 -12.14
N LYS A 64 20.68 10.04 -11.47
CA LYS A 64 21.22 9.48 -10.22
C LYS A 64 21.55 10.61 -9.25
N MET A 65 20.91 10.61 -8.08
CA MET A 65 21.31 11.42 -6.94
C MET A 65 22.20 10.58 -6.00
N MET A 66 23.27 11.19 -5.49
CA MET A 66 24.08 10.65 -4.39
C MET A 66 23.72 11.41 -3.11
N LEU A 67 23.25 10.71 -2.09
CA LEU A 67 22.90 11.31 -0.80
C LEU A 67 24.07 11.15 0.18
N THR A 68 24.32 12.15 1.03
CA THR A 68 25.46 12.13 1.98
C THR A 68 25.18 11.33 3.26
N VAL A 69 23.91 11.02 3.51
CA VAL A 69 23.40 10.28 4.68
C VAL A 69 22.21 9.40 4.21
N PRO A 70 21.73 8.44 5.04
CA PRO A 70 20.53 7.70 4.70
C PRO A 70 19.30 8.61 4.62
N TYR A 71 18.50 8.44 3.56
CA TYR A 71 17.12 8.96 3.50
C TYR A 71 16.15 7.78 3.32
N LYS A 72 14.90 8.03 3.70
CA LYS A 72 13.74 7.27 3.28
C LYS A 72 12.94 8.11 2.29
N VAL A 73 12.71 7.58 1.10
CA VAL A 73 11.74 8.12 0.13
C VAL A 73 10.35 7.76 0.63
N GLN A 74 9.44 8.73 0.74
CA GLN A 74 8.07 8.45 1.22
C GLN A 74 7.19 7.95 0.07
N ASN A 75 7.16 8.68 -1.06
CA ASN A 75 6.48 8.27 -2.29
C ASN A 75 7.18 8.88 -3.52
N VAL A 76 6.87 8.36 -4.70
CA VAL A 76 7.32 8.90 -6.01
C VAL A 76 6.17 9.12 -7.00
N GLN A 77 4.91 8.94 -6.56
CA GLN A 77 3.71 8.96 -7.42
C GLN A 77 3.61 10.25 -8.24
N ASN A 78 3.87 11.38 -7.58
CA ASN A 78 4.10 12.65 -8.25
C ASN A 78 5.61 12.88 -8.42
N PRO A 79 6.21 12.57 -9.58
CA PRO A 79 7.64 12.76 -9.79
C PRO A 79 8.05 14.24 -9.81
N LEU A 80 7.12 15.20 -9.89
CA LEU A 80 7.44 16.63 -9.84
C LEU A 80 7.85 17.09 -8.43
N ASN A 81 7.44 16.38 -7.39
CA ASN A 81 7.94 16.56 -6.04
C ASN A 81 8.00 15.21 -5.29
N VAL A 82 9.20 14.64 -5.23
CA VAL A 82 9.52 13.42 -4.48
C VAL A 82 9.94 13.79 -3.05
N PRO A 83 9.14 13.46 -2.01
CA PRO A 83 9.52 13.63 -0.60
C PRO A 83 10.54 12.59 -0.11
N LEU A 84 11.67 13.06 0.45
CA LEU A 84 12.66 12.25 1.17
C LEU A 84 12.92 12.79 2.59
N PHE A 85 12.83 11.92 3.60
CA PHE A 85 13.12 12.25 5.00
C PHE A 85 14.42 11.59 5.47
N SER A 86 15.26 12.29 6.25
CA SER A 86 16.39 11.70 6.98
C SER A 86 16.25 11.88 8.48
N GLU A 87 16.02 10.76 9.18
CA GLU A 87 16.05 10.69 10.65
C GLU A 87 17.45 11.04 11.19
N ASN A 88 18.52 10.58 10.53
CA ASN A 88 19.90 10.81 10.99
C ASN A 88 20.34 12.27 10.84
N ALA A 89 19.93 12.96 9.76
CA ALA A 89 20.25 14.37 9.56
C ALA A 89 19.15 15.32 10.08
N GLN A 90 18.04 14.81 10.60
CA GLN A 90 16.91 15.62 11.08
C GLN A 90 16.48 16.68 10.04
N GLU A 91 16.30 16.24 8.80
CA GLU A 91 15.89 17.11 7.69
C GLU A 91 14.95 16.42 6.69
N MET A 92 14.16 17.24 6.00
CA MET A 92 13.29 16.86 4.89
C MET A 92 13.85 17.45 3.60
N LYS A 93 13.82 16.67 2.52
CA LYS A 93 14.17 17.08 1.16
C LYS A 93 13.05 16.80 0.18
N PHE A 94 12.99 17.63 -0.85
CA PHE A 94 12.07 17.55 -1.96
C PHE A 94 12.87 17.57 -3.27
N VAL A 95 12.54 16.66 -4.20
CA VAL A 95 13.33 16.39 -5.41
C VAL A 95 12.45 16.36 -6.66
N ASP A 96 12.91 16.95 -7.76
CA ASP A 96 12.17 17.01 -9.02
C ASP A 96 12.26 15.73 -9.87
N GLN A 97 11.54 15.73 -10.99
CA GLN A 97 11.47 14.61 -11.93
C GLN A 97 12.82 14.27 -12.61
N ASN A 98 13.78 15.19 -12.55
CA ASN A 98 15.12 15.13 -13.12
C ASN A 98 16.19 14.72 -12.08
N MET A 99 15.79 14.50 -10.81
CA MET A 99 16.66 14.20 -9.66
C MET A 99 17.46 15.41 -9.12
N ASN A 100 16.95 16.64 -9.29
CA ASN A 100 17.46 17.84 -8.63
C ASN A 100 16.81 18.07 -7.27
N GLU A 101 17.55 18.53 -6.26
CA GLU A 101 16.99 19.01 -5.00
C GLU A 101 16.33 20.39 -5.22
N ILE A 102 15.01 20.50 -4.97
CA ILE A 102 14.23 21.73 -5.15
C ILE A 102 13.95 22.46 -3.85
N GLN A 103 13.91 21.76 -2.71
CA GLN A 103 13.72 22.35 -1.39
C GLN A 103 14.27 21.43 -0.28
N ARG A 104 14.74 22.04 0.80
CA ARG A 104 15.21 21.39 2.03
C ARG A 104 14.66 22.11 3.25
N ILE A 105 14.38 21.36 4.31
CA ILE A 105 13.89 21.88 5.61
C ILE A 105 14.69 21.19 6.72
N ASP A 106 15.41 21.96 7.53
CA ASP A 106 16.13 21.46 8.71
C ASP A 106 15.21 21.54 9.95
N PHE A 107 15.21 20.48 10.77
CA PHE A 107 14.42 20.38 11.99
C PHE A 107 15.21 20.64 13.28
N LYS A 108 16.55 20.54 13.25
CA LYS A 108 17.45 20.45 14.44
C LYS A 108 17.31 21.58 15.46
N GLN A 109 16.84 22.76 15.04
CA GLN A 109 16.71 23.96 15.88
C GLN A 109 15.24 24.32 16.19
N LYS A 110 14.27 23.57 15.65
CA LYS A 110 12.83 23.89 15.68
C LYS A 110 12.01 22.86 16.44
N PHE A 111 12.41 21.59 16.32
CA PHE A 111 11.75 20.47 16.95
C PHE A 111 12.77 19.65 17.72
N GLY A 112 12.29 18.69 18.51
CA GLY A 112 13.14 17.66 19.07
C GLY A 112 13.51 16.59 18.04
N PHE A 113 13.70 15.35 18.51
CA PHE A 113 14.03 14.24 17.62
C PHE A 113 12.81 13.77 16.82
N ILE A 114 12.72 14.22 15.57
CA ILE A 114 11.72 13.73 14.61
C ILE A 114 12.07 12.30 14.21
N ARG A 115 11.21 11.36 14.58
CA ARG A 115 11.32 9.93 14.31
C ARG A 115 10.71 9.54 12.96
N MET A 116 9.71 10.29 12.50
CA MET A 116 9.12 10.15 11.16
C MET A 116 8.56 11.49 10.69
N ALA A 117 8.71 11.78 9.40
CA ALA A 117 7.98 12.85 8.72
C ALA A 117 7.07 12.25 7.64
N TYR A 118 5.90 12.85 7.43
CA TYR A 118 4.99 12.56 6.32
C TYR A 118 4.59 13.87 5.61
N ALA A 119 4.69 13.89 4.28
CA ALA A 119 4.30 15.00 3.42
C ALA A 119 3.04 14.63 2.62
N GLU A 120 1.92 15.32 2.87
CA GLU A 120 0.68 15.15 2.10
C GLU A 120 0.59 16.14 0.94
N ASP A 121 1.03 17.40 1.15
CA ASP A 121 0.93 18.48 0.17
C ASP A 121 2.28 19.21 -0.03
N LEU A 122 2.24 20.36 -0.72
CA LEU A 122 3.42 21.18 -1.07
C LEU A 122 3.74 22.28 -0.02
N GLN A 123 3.17 22.22 1.18
CA GLN A 123 3.22 23.28 2.20
C GLN A 123 3.29 22.79 3.65
N GLN A 124 2.87 21.55 3.93
CA GLN A 124 2.66 20.99 5.26
C GLN A 124 3.38 19.65 5.45
N LEU A 125 3.84 19.43 6.68
CA LEU A 125 4.41 18.17 7.13
C LEU A 125 3.72 17.73 8.42
N TRP A 126 3.49 16.43 8.53
CA TRP A 126 3.18 15.76 9.78
C TRP A 126 4.48 15.17 10.35
N LEU A 127 4.93 15.67 11.49
CA LEU A 127 6.19 15.32 12.14
C LEU A 127 5.92 14.58 13.46
N LEU A 128 6.45 13.38 13.59
CA LEU A 128 6.39 12.57 14.82
C LEU A 128 7.63 12.86 15.66
N ASP A 129 7.56 13.80 16.59
CA ASP A 129 8.64 14.11 17.55
C ASP A 129 8.59 13.11 18.70
N ASP A 130 9.57 12.21 18.76
CA ASP A 130 9.67 11.17 19.78
C ASP A 130 10.30 11.65 21.09
N SER A 131 10.91 12.84 21.10
CA SER A 131 11.53 13.42 22.30
C SER A 131 10.57 14.32 23.08
N THR A 132 9.69 15.07 22.41
CA THR A 132 8.58 15.79 23.06
C THR A 132 7.31 14.95 23.16
N LYS A 133 7.28 13.78 22.51
CA LYS A 133 6.12 12.88 22.34
C LYS A 133 4.91 13.61 21.76
N ARG A 134 5.12 14.25 20.61
CA ARG A 134 4.08 15.04 19.91
C ARG A 134 4.02 14.74 18.42
N LEU A 135 2.80 14.59 17.90
CA LEU A 135 2.56 14.70 16.47
C LEU A 135 2.30 16.17 16.13
N ILE A 136 3.14 16.75 15.30
CA ILE A 136 3.15 18.16 14.93
C ILE A 136 2.71 18.30 13.47
N GLN A 137 1.65 19.08 13.22
CA GLN A 137 1.28 19.53 11.88
C GLN A 137 1.97 20.88 11.65
N TYR A 138 2.94 20.94 10.76
CA TYR A 138 3.83 22.08 10.55
C TYR A 138 3.74 22.59 9.10
N ASN A 139 3.40 23.87 8.94
CA ASN A 139 3.47 24.58 7.67
C ASN A 139 4.90 25.08 7.45
N PHE A 140 5.62 24.45 6.52
CA PHE A 140 7.02 24.76 6.23
C PHE A 140 7.20 25.93 5.26
N ARG A 141 6.13 26.43 4.64
CA ARG A 141 6.17 27.65 3.82
C ARG A 141 6.14 28.91 4.68
N ASN A 142 5.32 28.89 5.72
CA ASN A 142 5.07 30.03 6.62
C ASN A 142 5.84 29.92 7.96
N ASP A 143 6.59 28.84 8.17
CA ASP A 143 7.32 28.52 9.41
C ASP A 143 6.43 28.51 10.66
N THR A 144 5.29 27.80 10.58
CA THR A 144 4.25 27.80 11.64
C THR A 144 3.74 26.41 11.96
N THR A 145 3.71 26.08 13.25
CA THR A 145 2.96 24.91 13.75
C THR A 145 1.47 25.21 13.69
N ILE A 146 0.71 24.43 12.91
CA ILE A 146 -0.74 24.53 12.77
C ILE A 146 -1.42 23.82 13.96
N ASN A 147 -1.05 22.57 14.22
CA ASN A 147 -1.56 21.74 15.31
C ASN A 147 -0.42 20.97 15.96
N SER A 148 -0.59 20.59 17.23
CA SER A 148 0.38 19.74 17.92
C SER A 148 -0.30 18.89 18.98
N TYR A 149 -0.40 17.59 18.74
CA TYR A 149 -1.11 16.61 19.57
C TYR A 149 -0.11 15.80 20.41
N PRO A 150 -0.34 15.61 21.73
CA PRO A 150 0.48 14.72 22.54
C PRO A 150 0.20 13.24 22.22
N PHE A 151 1.20 12.39 22.44
CA PHE A 151 1.06 10.94 22.52
C PHE A 151 1.90 10.37 23.67
N ASP A 152 1.64 9.13 24.06
CA ASP A 152 2.41 8.38 25.08
C ASP A 152 3.04 7.08 24.52
N ILE A 153 2.61 6.66 23.33
CA ILE A 153 3.01 5.42 22.67
C ILE A 153 4.43 5.52 22.08
N SER A 154 5.29 4.56 22.40
CA SER A 154 6.57 4.35 21.72
C SER A 154 6.42 3.37 20.55
N PHE A 155 7.03 3.66 19.40
CA PHE A 155 6.93 2.83 18.20
C PHE A 155 8.26 2.15 17.86
N GLU A 156 8.44 0.94 18.39
CA GLU A 156 9.50 0.02 17.98
C GLU A 156 9.31 -0.43 16.52
N ASP A 157 10.42 -0.57 15.79
CA ASP A 157 10.45 -1.00 14.38
C ASP A 157 9.50 -0.23 13.44
N LEU A 158 9.25 1.06 13.74
CA LEU A 158 8.50 1.99 12.90
C LEU A 158 9.10 2.05 11.49
N THR A 159 8.33 1.65 10.48
CA THR A 159 8.72 1.70 9.08
C THR A 159 8.01 2.82 8.32
N ASP A 160 6.77 3.18 8.68
CA ASP A 160 6.05 4.26 8.01
C ASP A 160 4.97 4.99 8.83
N MET A 161 4.62 6.19 8.38
CA MET A 161 3.50 6.98 8.87
C MET A 161 2.78 7.65 7.69
N LEU A 162 1.46 7.59 7.71
CA LEU A 162 0.57 8.31 6.79
C LEU A 162 -0.50 9.02 7.63
N VAL A 163 -0.88 10.23 7.26
CA VAL A 163 -2.06 10.91 7.83
C VAL A 163 -3.06 11.14 6.71
N TYR A 164 -4.33 10.81 6.95
CA TYR A 164 -5.42 11.01 6.00
C TYR A 164 -6.77 11.02 6.72
N GLU A 165 -7.71 11.90 6.33
CA GLU A 165 -9.04 12.06 6.97
C GLU A 165 -8.98 12.15 8.51
N ASN A 166 -8.02 12.92 9.05
CA ASN A 166 -7.74 13.05 10.48
C ASN A 166 -7.41 11.70 11.19
N LYS A 167 -7.08 10.64 10.45
CA LYS A 167 -6.60 9.36 10.98
C LYS A 167 -5.08 9.27 10.80
N ILE A 168 -4.39 8.81 11.83
CA ILE A 168 -2.94 8.59 11.80
C ILE A 168 -2.69 7.11 11.63
N TYR A 169 -2.18 6.74 10.48
CA TYR A 169 -1.79 5.38 10.12
C TYR A 169 -0.31 5.20 10.48
N ILE A 170 -0.03 4.22 11.32
CA ILE A 170 1.31 3.85 11.78
C ILE A 170 1.63 2.45 11.29
N LEU A 171 2.78 2.30 10.63
CA LEU A 171 3.30 1.03 10.17
C LEU A 171 4.59 0.69 10.92
N THR A 172 4.64 -0.48 11.53
CA THR A 172 5.90 -1.11 11.94
C THR A 172 6.13 -2.33 11.06
N ARG A 173 7.30 -2.96 11.17
CA ARG A 173 7.56 -4.26 10.52
C ARG A 173 6.47 -5.30 10.77
N ASN A 174 5.88 -5.27 11.97
CA ASN A 174 5.09 -6.37 12.52
C ASN A 174 3.61 -6.03 12.72
N HIS A 175 3.20 -4.76 12.57
CA HIS A 175 1.82 -4.32 12.78
C HIS A 175 1.45 -3.11 11.90
N ILE A 176 0.18 -3.04 11.49
CA ILE A 176 -0.49 -1.78 11.17
C ILE A 176 -1.29 -1.32 12.39
N ARG A 177 -1.25 -0.04 12.71
CA ARG A 177 -2.11 0.62 13.72
C ARG A 177 -2.70 1.91 13.16
N ILE A 178 -3.92 2.25 13.55
CA ILE A 178 -4.62 3.46 13.11
C ILE A 178 -5.21 4.16 14.33
N TYR A 179 -5.03 5.47 14.40
CA TYR A 179 -5.39 6.30 15.56
C TYR A 179 -6.16 7.56 15.18
N THR A 180 -6.93 8.12 16.13
CA THR A 180 -7.43 9.51 16.07
C THR A 180 -6.28 10.50 16.31
N PRO A 181 -6.45 11.81 16.08
CA PRO A 181 -5.42 12.81 16.39
C PRO A 181 -5.01 12.87 17.86
N LYS A 182 -5.84 12.34 18.77
CA LYS A 182 -5.56 12.21 20.21
C LYS A 182 -4.86 10.89 20.59
N PHE A 183 -4.42 10.12 19.59
CA PHE A 183 -3.85 8.78 19.75
C PHE A 183 -4.79 7.73 20.35
N GLU A 184 -6.12 7.95 20.26
CA GLU A 184 -7.11 6.92 20.58
C GLU A 184 -7.09 5.85 19.47
N LYS A 185 -6.89 4.57 19.82
CA LYS A 185 -6.68 3.48 18.85
C LYS A 185 -7.99 3.08 18.16
N ILE A 186 -8.05 3.26 16.85
CA ILE A 186 -9.20 2.90 15.98
C ILE A 186 -9.06 1.45 15.49
N PHE A 187 -7.86 1.04 15.08
CA PHE A 187 -7.62 -0.27 14.46
C PHE A 187 -6.19 -0.75 14.74
N GLU A 188 -6.01 -2.07 14.80
CA GLU A 188 -4.72 -2.74 14.86
C GLU A 188 -4.82 -4.11 14.21
N ALA A 189 -3.82 -4.49 13.43
CA ALA A 189 -3.68 -5.85 12.91
C ALA A 189 -2.20 -6.24 12.84
N PRO A 190 -1.86 -7.52 13.08
CA PRO A 190 -0.52 -8.04 12.85
C PRO A 190 -0.17 -8.00 11.36
N LEU A 191 1.12 -7.95 11.07
CA LEU A 191 1.70 -7.85 9.74
C LEU A 191 3.04 -8.57 9.71
N VAL A 192 3.53 -8.93 8.53
CA VAL A 192 4.89 -9.46 8.33
C VAL A 192 5.62 -8.55 7.35
N ASN A 193 6.79 -8.05 7.76
CA ASN A 193 7.66 -7.18 6.95
C ASN A 193 6.96 -5.93 6.35
N GLY A 194 6.13 -5.25 7.14
CA GLY A 194 5.50 -3.97 6.74
C GLY A 194 6.53 -2.90 6.35
N LYS A 195 6.45 -2.40 5.12
CA LYS A 195 7.49 -1.56 4.50
C LYS A 195 7.09 -0.09 4.32
N ARG A 196 5.93 0.16 3.69
CA ARG A 196 5.35 1.50 3.49
C ARG A 196 3.84 1.45 3.31
N PHE A 197 3.17 2.57 3.52
CA PHE A 197 1.84 2.83 2.99
C PHE A 197 1.92 3.28 1.51
N ARG A 198 0.80 3.15 0.79
CA ARG A 198 0.56 3.84 -0.48
C ARG A 198 -0.91 4.27 -0.51
N ARG A 199 -1.18 5.56 -0.75
CA ARG A 199 -2.55 6.10 -0.83
C ARG A 199 -2.96 6.26 -2.30
N GLU A 200 -4.11 5.70 -2.64
CA GLU A 200 -4.72 5.83 -3.97
C GLU A 200 -6.17 6.29 -3.78
N ASN A 201 -6.37 7.61 -3.87
CA ASN A 201 -7.56 8.33 -3.41
C ASN A 201 -7.87 7.95 -1.94
N ASP A 202 -9.03 7.36 -1.68
CA ASP A 202 -9.48 6.94 -0.34
C ASP A 202 -9.00 5.53 0.03
N THR A 203 -8.36 4.81 -0.90
CA THR A 203 -7.79 3.48 -0.63
C THR A 203 -6.41 3.60 -0.02
N ILE A 204 -6.26 3.09 1.22
CA ILE A 204 -4.97 2.89 1.85
C ILE A 204 -4.49 1.46 1.56
N LEU A 205 -3.32 1.36 0.92
CA LEU A 205 -2.57 0.12 0.71
C LEU A 205 -1.40 0.06 1.69
N VAL A 206 -1.02 -1.16 2.07
CA VAL A 206 0.19 -1.49 2.81
C VAL A 206 1.05 -2.37 1.92
N ILE A 207 2.27 -1.91 1.67
CA ILE A 207 3.31 -2.62 0.92
C ILE A 207 4.19 -3.35 1.95
N THR A 208 4.41 -4.66 1.77
CA THR A 208 5.38 -5.44 2.56
C THR A 208 6.66 -5.67 1.74
N ASN A 209 7.44 -6.71 2.05
CA ASN A 209 8.48 -7.17 1.13
C ASN A 209 7.91 -7.90 -0.10
N ASN A 210 6.82 -8.66 0.06
CA ASN A 210 6.39 -9.70 -0.87
C ASN A 210 4.88 -9.66 -1.20
N SER A 211 4.11 -8.81 -0.52
CA SER A 211 2.66 -8.69 -0.64
C SER A 211 2.16 -7.25 -0.53
N ILE A 212 0.97 -7.01 -1.06
CA ILE A 212 0.26 -5.72 -1.01
C ILE A 212 -1.13 -5.97 -0.45
N LEU A 213 -1.39 -5.38 0.70
CA LEU A 213 -2.67 -5.47 1.40
C LEU A 213 -3.44 -4.16 1.23
N LYS A 214 -4.78 -4.24 1.17
CA LYS A 214 -5.68 -3.08 1.26
C LYS A 214 -6.29 -3.05 2.66
N TYR A 215 -6.25 -1.87 3.30
CA TYR A 215 -7.08 -1.58 4.47
C TYR A 215 -8.50 -1.17 4.02
N SER A 216 -9.52 -1.57 4.77
CA SER A 216 -10.90 -1.07 4.65
C SER A 216 -11.61 -1.18 6.00
N PRO A 217 -12.26 -0.12 6.52
CA PRO A 217 -12.80 -0.11 7.89
C PRO A 217 -13.72 -1.29 8.23
N GLU A 218 -14.59 -1.69 7.31
CA GLU A 218 -15.53 -2.82 7.46
C GLU A 218 -14.87 -4.20 7.48
N LYS A 219 -13.67 -4.35 6.90
CA LYS A 219 -13.07 -5.65 6.52
C LYS A 219 -11.64 -5.84 7.05
N GLY A 220 -11.10 -4.86 7.76
CA GLY A 220 -9.72 -4.88 8.24
C GLY A 220 -8.72 -4.86 7.09
N MET A 221 -7.83 -5.86 7.03
CA MET A 221 -6.81 -6.01 6.00
C MET A 221 -7.18 -7.13 5.02
N THR A 222 -7.07 -6.86 3.72
CA THR A 222 -7.33 -7.83 2.63
C THR A 222 -6.15 -7.89 1.66
N THR A 223 -5.63 -9.09 1.36
CA THR A 223 -4.56 -9.24 0.37
C THR A 223 -5.06 -8.90 -1.03
N VAL A 224 -4.28 -8.11 -1.76
CA VAL A 224 -4.58 -7.69 -3.16
C VAL A 224 -3.55 -8.28 -4.13
N PHE A 225 -2.31 -8.43 -3.69
CA PHE A 225 -1.22 -9.09 -4.42
C PHE A 225 -0.29 -9.80 -3.43
N GLU A 226 0.26 -10.95 -3.82
CA GLU A 226 1.24 -11.71 -3.04
C GLU A 226 2.03 -12.68 -3.96
N ASP A 227 3.36 -12.63 -3.86
CA ASP A 227 4.27 -13.69 -4.33
C ASP A 227 5.19 -14.06 -3.15
N PRO A 228 5.13 -15.28 -2.59
CA PRO A 228 6.02 -15.71 -1.52
C PRO A 228 7.52 -15.59 -1.84
N GLU A 229 7.90 -15.66 -3.12
CA GLU A 229 9.29 -15.62 -3.58
C GLU A 229 9.77 -14.18 -3.89
N ALA A 230 8.88 -13.17 -3.83
CA ALA A 230 9.23 -11.78 -4.11
C ALA A 230 10.03 -11.13 -2.96
N GLN A 231 11.12 -10.44 -3.33
CA GLN A 231 12.04 -9.78 -2.39
C GLN A 231 11.66 -8.33 -2.12
N ILE A 232 11.09 -7.65 -3.14
CA ILE A 232 10.53 -6.31 -3.07
C ILE A 232 9.30 -6.28 -3.97
N VAL A 233 8.16 -5.81 -3.47
CA VAL A 233 6.98 -5.46 -4.29
C VAL A 233 6.73 -3.94 -4.29
N ASP A 234 6.08 -3.45 -5.34
CA ASP A 234 5.43 -2.14 -5.36
C ASP A 234 4.22 -2.12 -6.30
N LYS A 235 3.51 -0.99 -6.35
CA LYS A 235 2.40 -0.72 -7.27
C LYS A 235 2.61 0.64 -7.93
N ASN A 236 2.13 0.82 -9.17
CA ASN A 236 1.72 2.13 -9.70
C ASN A 236 0.24 2.10 -10.13
N ILE A 237 -0.30 3.21 -10.63
CA ILE A 237 -1.72 3.29 -11.02
C ILE A 237 -2.15 2.23 -12.05
N LEU A 238 -1.23 1.68 -12.87
CA LEU A 238 -1.53 0.72 -13.94
C LEU A 238 -1.07 -0.73 -13.68
N SER A 239 -0.20 -1.00 -12.70
CA SER A 239 0.41 -2.33 -12.51
C SER A 239 1.00 -2.56 -11.11
N TYR A 240 1.17 -3.83 -10.74
CA TYR A 240 2.09 -4.25 -9.68
C TYR A 240 3.47 -4.60 -10.25
N PHE A 241 4.49 -4.47 -9.42
CA PHE A 241 5.89 -4.68 -9.72
C PHE A 241 6.49 -5.61 -8.66
N GLU A 242 7.28 -6.61 -9.06
CA GLU A 242 7.99 -7.49 -8.11
C GLU A 242 9.46 -7.66 -8.53
N ILE A 243 10.38 -7.62 -7.56
CA ILE A 243 11.77 -8.05 -7.75
C ILE A 243 11.91 -9.45 -7.17
N ASN A 244 12.22 -10.40 -8.04
CA ASN A 244 12.46 -11.80 -7.68
C ASN A 244 13.67 -12.30 -8.51
N GLY A 245 14.67 -12.91 -7.85
CA GLY A 245 15.86 -13.45 -8.54
C GLY A 245 16.70 -12.45 -9.35
N ASN A 246 16.82 -11.19 -8.90
CA ASN A 246 17.43 -10.06 -9.65
C ASN A 246 16.71 -9.73 -10.98
N LYS A 247 15.45 -10.14 -11.15
CA LYS A 247 14.59 -9.73 -12.28
C LYS A 247 13.42 -8.91 -11.76
N LEU A 248 12.93 -7.99 -12.58
CA LEU A 248 11.67 -7.27 -12.34
C LEU A 248 10.56 -7.87 -13.20
N TYR A 249 9.41 -8.11 -12.58
CA TYR A 249 8.19 -8.57 -13.24
C TYR A 249 7.10 -7.50 -13.11
N LEU A 250 6.23 -7.44 -14.12
CA LEU A 250 5.18 -6.43 -14.26
C LEU A 250 3.81 -7.10 -14.43
N TYR A 251 2.87 -6.80 -13.54
CA TYR A 251 1.53 -7.38 -13.52
C TYR A 251 0.46 -6.29 -13.73
N SER A 252 -0.13 -6.26 -14.92
CA SER A 252 -1.27 -5.37 -15.21
C SER A 252 -2.50 -5.73 -14.38
N LEU A 253 -3.11 -4.71 -13.75
CA LEU A 253 -4.21 -4.87 -12.79
C LEU A 253 -5.42 -5.63 -13.36
N GLU A 254 -5.66 -5.53 -14.67
CA GLU A 254 -6.74 -6.23 -15.37
C GLU A 254 -6.64 -7.76 -15.27
N LYS A 255 -5.40 -8.29 -15.23
CA LYS A 255 -5.10 -9.72 -15.37
C LYS A 255 -4.95 -10.46 -14.05
N VAL A 256 -4.83 -9.74 -12.92
CA VAL A 256 -4.58 -10.31 -11.59
C VAL A 256 -5.83 -10.94 -10.96
N LYS A 257 -7.03 -10.76 -11.55
CA LYS A 257 -8.32 -11.27 -11.05
C LYS A 257 -8.51 -12.81 -11.08
N LYS A 258 -7.43 -13.61 -11.11
CA LYS A 258 -7.46 -15.07 -10.93
C LYS A 258 -6.23 -15.53 -10.12
N PRO A 259 -6.38 -15.95 -8.86
CA PRO A 259 -5.33 -16.71 -8.19
C PRO A 259 -5.07 -18.02 -8.95
N LYS A 260 -3.82 -18.45 -9.02
CA LYS A 260 -3.49 -19.79 -9.55
C LYS A 260 -4.01 -20.83 -8.58
N GLN A 261 -5.05 -21.57 -8.95
CA GLN A 261 -5.27 -22.88 -8.34
C GLN A 261 -4.13 -23.80 -8.77
N GLU A 262 -3.34 -24.26 -7.80
CA GLU A 262 -2.29 -25.24 -8.07
C GLU A 262 -2.92 -26.56 -8.51
N LYS A 263 -2.40 -27.13 -9.60
CA LYS A 263 -2.81 -28.45 -10.05
C LYS A 263 -2.04 -29.50 -9.25
N GLN A 264 -2.73 -30.21 -8.37
CA GLN A 264 -2.23 -31.48 -7.88
C GLN A 264 -1.99 -32.43 -9.07
N PRO A 265 -0.86 -33.16 -9.13
CA PRO A 265 -0.70 -34.29 -10.02
C PRO A 265 -1.53 -35.46 -9.47
N GLU A 266 -2.39 -36.04 -10.30
CA GLU A 266 -3.22 -37.21 -9.97
C GLU A 266 -2.65 -38.49 -10.61
N SER A 267 -3.09 -39.66 -10.10
CA SER A 267 -2.70 -41.03 -10.48
C SER A 267 -1.35 -41.52 -9.88
N GLN A 268 -1.18 -42.80 -9.53
CA GLN A 268 -1.92 -44.02 -9.91
C GLN A 268 -2.43 -44.87 -8.72
N PRO A 269 -3.32 -45.87 -8.95
CA PRO A 269 -4.14 -46.51 -7.89
C PRO A 269 -3.74 -47.95 -7.53
N GLU A 270 -4.15 -48.41 -6.34
CA GLU A 270 -4.47 -49.79 -5.87
C GLU A 270 -4.63 -49.74 -4.31
N ILE A 271 -5.37 -50.57 -3.56
CA ILE A 271 -6.20 -51.78 -3.74
C ILE A 271 -7.45 -51.65 -2.84
N ILE A 272 -8.57 -52.34 -3.15
CA ILE A 272 -9.71 -52.50 -2.24
C ILE A 272 -9.54 -53.75 -1.37
N GLN A 273 -9.73 -53.64 -0.05
CA GLN A 273 -10.11 -54.76 0.82
C GLN A 273 -11.23 -54.33 1.79
N GLU A 274 -12.08 -55.30 2.15
CA GLU A 274 -13.38 -55.10 2.79
C GLU A 274 -13.42 -55.73 4.18
N SER A 275 -14.01 -55.04 5.17
CA SER A 275 -14.40 -55.66 6.45
C SER A 275 -15.51 -54.91 7.19
N THR A 276 -16.71 -55.50 7.16
CA THR A 276 -17.68 -55.68 8.27
C THR A 276 -17.76 -54.66 9.43
N GLY A 277 -18.96 -54.07 9.66
CA GLY A 277 -19.33 -53.51 10.97
C GLY A 277 -20.49 -52.49 11.02
N LYS A 278 -21.72 -52.96 11.25
CA LYS A 278 -22.89 -52.19 11.79
C LYS A 278 -23.34 -52.87 13.10
N PRO A 279 -24.24 -52.31 13.96
CA PRO A 279 -25.10 -51.11 13.85
C PRO A 279 -24.72 -50.03 14.93
N THR A 280 -25.49 -49.01 15.36
CA THR A 280 -26.96 -48.83 15.50
C THR A 280 -27.35 -47.33 15.67
N GLU A 281 -28.56 -46.99 15.19
CA GLU A 281 -29.66 -46.14 15.77
C GLU A 281 -29.44 -45.30 17.07
N ASN A 282 -30.18 -44.23 17.43
CA ASN A 282 -31.23 -43.36 16.84
C ASN A 282 -31.45 -42.13 17.79
N SER A 283 -32.31 -41.12 17.58
CA SER A 283 -32.69 -40.25 16.43
C SER A 283 -33.78 -39.22 16.86
N GLU A 284 -33.83 -38.01 16.25
CA GLU A 284 -34.92 -36.99 16.34
C GLU A 284 -35.09 -36.24 17.71
N LYS A 285 -35.70 -35.03 17.89
CA LYS A 285 -36.20 -33.91 17.01
C LYS A 285 -36.34 -32.56 17.81
N LYS A 286 -36.68 -31.46 17.11
CA LYS A 286 -37.12 -30.10 17.59
C LYS A 286 -38.57 -30.13 18.22
N PRO A 287 -39.28 -29.04 18.69
CA PRO A 287 -39.21 -27.60 18.34
C PRO A 287 -39.45 -26.49 19.44
N ASP A 288 -39.19 -25.22 19.08
CA ASP A 288 -39.90 -23.90 19.22
C ASP A 288 -40.77 -23.50 20.46
N GLU A 289 -41.13 -22.22 20.74
CA GLU A 289 -40.92 -20.90 20.05
C GLU A 289 -40.32 -19.80 21.00
N THR A 290 -40.66 -18.49 21.17
CA THR A 290 -41.78 -17.54 20.83
C THR A 290 -41.27 -16.05 20.90
N GLN A 291 -42.11 -15.00 20.73
CA GLN A 291 -41.79 -13.54 20.94
C GLN A 291 -42.69 -12.85 22.00
N PRO A 292 -42.58 -11.51 22.27
CA PRO A 292 -43.39 -10.51 21.52
C PRO A 292 -42.72 -9.11 21.25
N GLU A 293 -43.52 -8.12 20.82
CA GLU A 293 -43.21 -6.95 19.95
C GLU A 293 -42.75 -5.60 20.61
N GLY A 294 -42.33 -4.64 19.76
CA GLY A 294 -42.21 -3.19 20.03
C GLY A 294 -42.08 -2.34 18.73
N LYS A 295 -42.54 -1.08 18.68
CA LYS A 295 -42.72 -0.26 17.43
C LYS A 295 -41.88 1.02 17.33
N SER A 296 -41.86 1.62 16.12
CA SER A 296 -41.51 3.02 15.69
C SER A 296 -40.15 3.22 15.01
N ASP A 297 -39.96 4.17 14.07
CA ASP A 297 -40.81 4.66 12.94
C ASP A 297 -39.91 5.33 11.87
N HIS A 298 -40.43 5.70 10.70
CA HIS A 298 -39.64 6.24 9.57
C HIS A 298 -38.94 7.58 9.89
N THR A 299 -37.65 7.70 9.55
CA THR A 299 -36.91 9.00 9.59
C THR A 299 -35.82 9.14 8.52
N LEU A 300 -35.15 8.04 8.12
CA LEU A 300 -33.97 8.12 7.25
C LEU A 300 -34.27 8.31 5.76
N GLU A 301 -35.33 7.70 5.22
CA GLU A 301 -35.65 7.78 3.79
C GLU A 301 -35.97 9.23 3.36
N LYS A 302 -36.71 9.96 4.19
CA LYS A 302 -37.08 11.35 3.93
C LYS A 302 -35.87 12.29 3.86
N LEU A 303 -34.83 12.04 4.68
CA LEU A 303 -33.56 12.76 4.62
C LEU A 303 -32.73 12.46 3.35
N VAL A 304 -33.01 11.35 2.65
CA VAL A 304 -32.37 11.02 1.36
C VAL A 304 -33.12 11.67 0.19
N GLU A 305 -34.44 11.85 0.31
CA GLU A 305 -35.26 12.59 -0.66
C GLU A 305 -34.92 14.10 -0.64
N ASP A 306 -34.97 14.74 0.54
CA ASP A 306 -34.74 16.19 0.71
C ASP A 306 -33.36 16.63 0.17
N VAL A 307 -32.33 15.79 0.30
CA VAL A 307 -30.97 16.06 -0.20
C VAL A 307 -30.87 15.99 -1.72
N ARG A 308 -31.79 15.28 -2.41
CA ARG A 308 -31.78 15.17 -3.88
C ARG A 308 -32.40 16.38 -4.57
N GLU A 309 -33.50 16.93 -4.04
CA GLU A 309 -34.11 18.15 -4.61
C GLU A 309 -33.17 19.37 -4.52
N VAL A 310 -32.45 19.52 -3.39
CA VAL A 310 -31.47 20.61 -3.22
C VAL A 310 -30.31 20.52 -4.23
N GLN A 311 -29.94 19.31 -4.67
CA GLN A 311 -28.91 19.14 -5.71
C GLN A 311 -29.41 19.38 -7.13
N THR A 312 -30.71 19.23 -7.44
CA THR A 312 -31.25 19.52 -8.77
C THR A 312 -31.48 21.01 -9.00
N GLU A 313 -32.07 21.75 -8.04
CA GLU A 313 -32.23 23.21 -8.14
C GLU A 313 -30.88 23.96 -8.31
N GLY A 314 -29.81 23.42 -7.71
CA GLY A 314 -28.47 24.03 -7.78
C GLY A 314 -27.81 24.00 -9.16
N VAL A 315 -28.24 23.11 -10.06
CA VAL A 315 -27.60 22.90 -11.38
C VAL A 315 -28.29 23.71 -12.48
N GLU A 316 -29.62 23.86 -12.44
CA GLU A 316 -30.35 24.66 -13.44
C GLU A 316 -30.03 26.17 -13.33
N ARG A 317 -29.62 26.65 -12.15
CA ARG A 317 -29.21 28.05 -11.92
C ARG A 317 -27.78 28.39 -12.36
N LEU A 318 -27.07 27.44 -12.99
CA LEU A 318 -25.72 27.63 -13.55
C LEU A 318 -25.66 27.37 -15.07
N THR A 319 -26.80 27.20 -15.73
CA THR A 319 -26.89 26.80 -17.15
C THR A 319 -27.88 27.63 -18.00
N ASN A 320 -28.34 28.78 -17.50
CA ASN A 320 -29.07 29.81 -18.24
C ASN A 320 -28.37 31.17 -18.12
#